data_AF-A0A3A8EUI3-F1
#
_entry.id   AF-A0A3A8EUI3-F1
#
_cell.length_a   1.000
_cell.length_b   1.000
_cell.length_c   1.000
_cell.angle_alpha   90.00
_cell.angle_beta   90.00
_cell.angle_gamma   90.00
#
_symmetry.space_group_name_H-M   'P 1'
#
loop_
_entity.id
_entity.type
_entity.pdbx_description
1 polymer ?
#
loop_
_entity_poly.entity_id
_entity_poly.type
_entity_poly.pdbx_seq_one_letter_code
_entity_poly.pdbx_strand_id
1 'polypeptide(L)'
;MNAYTKPFREDFGLDDAGFHRILMGNTVYSVKNNVIYTSENGQLTQVDESILTAKPWIRRNVDEVLGKKEKFKARFAFKSRRGYVIEVNGVQYTARVTTDPTSGLDSYASTYAPMFSFSHLLVNDNGTLRAVTESEVSHPEFQRVFKACLNARRRSDRVAQRHNLNRWNSRHECEQYKLKKNNTDAFGTTFK
;
A
#
# COMPACT_ATOMS: atom_id res chain seq x y z
N MET A 1 -2.00 -38.12 9.55
CA MET A 1 -2.59 -38.08 8.19
C MET A 1 -3.18 -36.69 7.97
N ASN A 2 -2.69 -35.99 6.94
CA ASN A 2 -2.95 -34.58 6.67
C ASN A 2 -4.37 -34.34 6.15
N ALA A 3 -5.20 -33.57 6.87
CA ALA A 3 -6.60 -33.32 6.53
C ALA A 3 -6.89 -31.92 5.93
N TYR A 4 -5.89 -31.24 5.36
CA TYR A 4 -6.06 -29.89 4.80
C TYR A 4 -5.45 -29.76 3.39
N THR A 5 -5.68 -30.75 2.51
CA THR A 5 -5.18 -30.71 1.12
C THR A 5 -6.16 -30.08 0.13
N LYS A 6 -7.38 -29.70 0.54
CA LYS A 6 -8.33 -29.03 -0.37
C LYS A 6 -8.29 -27.51 -0.18
N PRO A 7 -8.06 -26.73 -1.24
CA PRO A 7 -8.13 -25.28 -1.16
C PRO A 7 -9.57 -24.86 -0.83
N PHE A 8 -9.73 -23.84 0.02
CA PHE A 8 -11.05 -23.28 0.38
C PHE A 8 -11.80 -22.73 -0.85
N ARG A 9 -11.08 -22.42 -1.92
CA ARG A 9 -11.61 -21.87 -3.16
C ARG A 9 -11.01 -22.59 -4.36
N GLU A 10 -11.85 -22.95 -5.31
CA GLU A 10 -11.45 -23.51 -6.60
C GLU A 10 -12.26 -22.84 -7.72
N ASP A 11 -11.58 -22.41 -8.77
CA ASP A 11 -12.20 -21.78 -9.92
C ASP A 11 -12.36 -22.81 -11.04
N PHE A 12 -13.62 -23.10 -11.42
CA PHE A 12 -13.93 -24.01 -12.51
C PHE A 12 -14.04 -23.29 -13.86
N GLY A 13 -13.88 -21.96 -13.89
CA GLY A 13 -13.91 -21.16 -15.11
C GLY A 13 -15.32 -20.87 -15.61
N LEU A 14 -15.38 -20.41 -16.86
CA LEU A 14 -16.61 -20.05 -17.56
C LEU A 14 -17.23 -21.30 -18.18
N ASP A 15 -18.52 -21.53 -17.93
CA ASP A 15 -19.29 -22.60 -18.55
C ASP A 15 -19.91 -22.18 -19.90
N ASP A 16 -20.48 -23.16 -20.63
CA ASP A 16 -21.12 -22.96 -21.93
C ASP A 16 -22.36 -22.04 -21.86
N ALA A 17 -22.94 -21.85 -20.67
CA ALA A 17 -24.07 -20.96 -20.44
C ALA A 17 -23.62 -19.52 -20.06
N GLY A 18 -22.30 -19.27 -20.04
CA GLY A 18 -21.69 -18.00 -19.72
C GLY A 18 -21.71 -17.64 -18.23
N PHE A 19 -21.81 -18.63 -17.34
CA PHE A 19 -21.62 -18.46 -15.91
C PHE A 19 -20.22 -18.87 -15.51
N HIS A 20 -19.58 -18.05 -14.68
CA HIS A 20 -18.33 -18.43 -14.03
C HIS A 20 -18.63 -19.24 -12.77
N ARG A 21 -18.05 -20.43 -12.63
CA ARG A 21 -18.33 -21.35 -11.53
C ARG A 21 -17.17 -21.36 -10.53
N ILE A 22 -17.46 -21.03 -9.28
CA ILE A 22 -16.46 -20.91 -8.21
C ILE A 22 -16.91 -21.74 -7.02
N LEU A 23 -16.15 -22.78 -6.70
CA LEU A 23 -16.34 -23.54 -5.48
C LEU A 23 -15.76 -22.74 -4.31
N MET A 24 -16.56 -22.54 -3.26
CA MET A 24 -16.11 -21.95 -2.00
C MET A 24 -16.62 -22.81 -0.84
N GLY A 25 -15.70 -23.44 -0.11
CA GLY A 25 -16.05 -24.48 0.86
C GLY A 25 -16.78 -25.64 0.18
N ASN A 26 -18.08 -25.83 0.49
CA ASN A 26 -18.92 -26.88 -0.07
C ASN A 26 -19.98 -26.37 -1.06
N THR A 27 -19.96 -25.07 -1.39
CA THR A 27 -20.99 -24.45 -2.23
C THR A 27 -20.37 -23.95 -3.52
N VAL A 28 -21.01 -24.26 -4.65
CA VAL A 28 -20.65 -23.70 -5.96
C VAL A 28 -21.47 -22.43 -6.18
N TYR A 29 -20.76 -21.31 -6.25
CA TYR A 29 -21.31 -20.03 -6.64
C TYR A 29 -21.14 -19.84 -8.14
N SER A 30 -22.20 -19.37 -8.79
CA SER A 30 -22.24 -19.14 -10.24
C SER A 30 -22.39 -17.65 -10.46
N VAL A 31 -21.58 -17.06 -11.33
CA VAL A 31 -21.55 -15.61 -11.46
C VAL A 31 -21.66 -15.20 -12.91
N LYS A 32 -22.57 -14.26 -13.19
CA LYS A 32 -22.82 -13.70 -14.52
C LYS A 32 -23.26 -12.25 -14.37
N ASN A 33 -22.70 -11.36 -15.18
CA ASN A 33 -23.02 -9.91 -15.16
C ASN A 33 -23.00 -9.29 -13.75
N ASN A 34 -22.00 -9.65 -12.93
CA ASN A 34 -21.84 -9.19 -11.54
C ASN A 34 -22.97 -9.60 -10.56
N VAL A 35 -23.79 -10.58 -10.95
CA VAL A 35 -24.82 -11.20 -10.10
C VAL A 35 -24.34 -12.58 -9.68
N ILE A 36 -24.44 -12.87 -8.38
CA ILE A 36 -24.01 -14.12 -7.77
C ILE A 36 -25.24 -15.00 -7.56
N TYR A 37 -25.14 -16.26 -7.98
CA TYR A 37 -26.17 -17.27 -7.85
C TYR A 37 -25.63 -18.48 -7.08
N THR A 38 -26.50 -19.14 -6.34
CA THR A 38 -26.28 -20.50 -5.84
C THR A 38 -27.10 -21.47 -6.67
N SER A 39 -26.59 -22.69 -6.87
CA SER A 39 -27.39 -23.76 -7.45
C SER A 39 -27.88 -24.71 -6.37
N GLU A 40 -29.18 -24.94 -6.35
CA GLU A 40 -29.80 -25.99 -5.56
C GLU A 40 -30.70 -26.79 -6.49
N ASN A 41 -30.50 -28.11 -6.57
CA ASN A 41 -31.25 -29.02 -7.46
C ASN A 41 -31.26 -28.60 -8.95
N GLY A 42 -30.19 -27.96 -9.42
CA GLY A 42 -30.07 -27.50 -10.82
C GLY A 42 -30.79 -26.19 -11.12
N GLN A 43 -31.55 -25.62 -10.17
CA GLN A 43 -32.09 -24.27 -10.30
C GLN A 43 -31.08 -23.24 -9.79
N LEU A 44 -30.95 -22.13 -10.51
CA LEU A 44 -30.10 -21.00 -10.12
C LEU A 44 -30.95 -19.99 -9.35
N THR A 45 -30.62 -19.81 -8.08
CA THR A 45 -31.25 -18.81 -7.21
C THR A 45 -30.26 -17.69 -6.99
N GLN A 46 -30.68 -16.44 -7.21
CA GLN A 46 -29.83 -15.28 -6.93
C GLN A 46 -29.57 -15.20 -5.43
N VAL A 47 -28.30 -14.96 -5.06
CA VAL A 47 -27.93 -14.74 -3.67
C VAL A 47 -28.40 -13.36 -3.24
N ASP A 48 -29.22 -13.33 -2.18
CA ASP A 48 -29.73 -12.10 -1.61
C ASP A 48 -28.61 -11.20 -1.07
N GLU A 49 -28.80 -9.88 -1.20
CA GLU A 49 -27.82 -8.90 -0.75
C GLU A 49 -27.64 -8.92 0.79
N SER A 50 -28.68 -9.31 1.53
CA SER A 50 -28.61 -9.51 2.98
C SER A 50 -27.61 -10.62 3.36
N ILE A 51 -27.55 -11.68 2.56
CA ILE A 51 -26.60 -12.79 2.73
C ILE A 51 -25.19 -12.32 2.37
N LEU A 52 -25.03 -11.57 1.28
CA LEU A 52 -23.73 -11.02 0.89
C LEU A 52 -23.18 -10.05 1.95
N THR A 53 -24.06 -9.28 2.60
CA THR A 53 -23.70 -8.40 3.72
C THR A 53 -23.29 -9.18 4.96
N ALA A 54 -24.03 -10.24 5.31
CA ALA A 54 -23.70 -11.10 6.46
C ALA A 54 -22.43 -11.96 6.21
N LYS A 55 -22.17 -12.31 4.96
CA LYS A 55 -21.04 -13.14 4.51
C LYS A 55 -20.20 -12.42 3.45
N PRO A 56 -19.49 -11.33 3.82
CA PRO A 56 -18.75 -10.48 2.87
C PRO A 56 -17.59 -11.22 2.18
N TRP A 57 -17.17 -12.37 2.70
CA TRP A 57 -16.16 -13.21 2.09
C TRP A 57 -16.61 -13.80 0.75
N ILE A 58 -17.92 -13.98 0.50
CA ILE A 58 -18.43 -14.49 -0.79
C ILE A 58 -18.09 -13.49 -1.89
N ARG A 59 -18.53 -12.23 -1.74
CA ARG A 59 -18.26 -11.16 -2.70
C ARG A 59 -16.75 -10.98 -2.91
N ARG A 60 -15.97 -11.01 -1.84
CA ARG A 60 -14.50 -10.91 -1.91
C ARG A 60 -13.88 -12.02 -2.77
N ASN A 61 -14.30 -13.26 -2.61
CA ASN A 61 -13.75 -14.38 -3.38
C ASN A 61 -14.23 -14.38 -4.82
N VAL A 62 -15.49 -13.99 -5.08
CA VAL A 62 -15.99 -13.76 -6.44
C VAL A 62 -15.17 -12.68 -7.13
N ASP A 63 -14.98 -11.53 -6.47
CA ASP A 63 -14.17 -10.43 -6.95
C ASP A 63 -12.70 -10.81 -7.17
N GLU A 64 -12.14 -11.75 -6.41
CA GLU A 64 -10.76 -12.22 -6.58
C GLU A 64 -10.60 -13.25 -7.71
N VAL A 65 -11.66 -13.98 -8.08
CA VAL A 65 -11.62 -14.96 -9.17
C VAL A 65 -11.97 -14.31 -10.49
N LEU A 66 -13.08 -13.55 -10.52
CA LEU A 66 -13.54 -12.84 -11.73
C LEU A 66 -12.75 -11.57 -11.96
N GLY A 67 -12.44 -10.89 -10.85
CA GLY A 67 -11.38 -9.93 -10.85
C GLY A 67 -10.07 -10.67 -10.63
N LYS A 68 -9.32 -10.79 -11.71
CA LYS A 68 -8.03 -10.08 -11.70
C LYS A 68 -8.28 -8.60 -11.35
N LYS A 69 -8.74 -8.27 -10.14
CA LYS A 69 -8.39 -6.99 -9.53
C LYS A 69 -6.91 -7.18 -9.34
N GLU A 70 -6.12 -6.72 -10.32
CA GLU A 70 -4.68 -6.68 -10.22
C GLU A 70 -4.39 -6.22 -8.79
N LYS A 71 -3.91 -7.14 -7.93
CA LYS A 71 -3.62 -6.78 -6.55
C LYS A 71 -2.75 -5.55 -6.66
N PHE A 72 -3.24 -4.39 -6.20
CA PHE A 72 -2.49 -3.16 -6.37
C PHE A 72 -1.16 -3.36 -5.65
N LYS A 73 -0.09 -3.51 -6.42
CA LYS A 73 1.26 -3.71 -5.93
C LYS A 73 1.97 -2.39 -6.13
N ALA A 74 2.06 -1.64 -5.04
CA ALA A 74 2.84 -0.41 -5.00
C ALA A 74 4.28 -0.73 -4.60
N ARG A 75 5.24 -0.19 -5.35
CA ARG A 75 6.65 -0.18 -4.98
C ARG A 75 7.23 1.22 -5.14
N PHE A 76 8.16 1.57 -4.27
CA PHE A 76 8.92 2.79 -4.43
C PHE A 76 9.89 2.59 -5.60
N ALA A 77 9.80 3.44 -6.62
CA ALA A 77 10.69 3.38 -7.77
C ALA A 77 11.97 4.17 -7.48
N PHE A 78 11.84 5.50 -7.32
CA PHE A 78 12.96 6.39 -7.03
C PHE A 78 12.46 7.75 -6.54
N LYS A 79 13.40 8.58 -6.07
CA LYS A 79 13.14 9.98 -5.71
C LYS A 79 13.56 10.86 -6.87
N SER A 80 12.62 11.61 -7.44
CA SER A 80 12.88 12.59 -8.49
C SER A 80 13.08 13.99 -7.88
N ARG A 81 13.56 14.94 -8.68
CA ARG A 81 13.57 16.37 -8.30
C ARG A 81 12.18 16.92 -8.00
N ARG A 82 11.12 16.31 -8.57
CA ARG A 82 9.73 16.73 -8.41
C ARG A 82 9.05 16.07 -7.21
N GLY A 83 9.62 14.99 -6.66
CA GLY A 83 9.06 14.27 -5.52
C GLY A 83 9.27 12.75 -5.57
N TYR A 84 8.41 12.01 -4.87
CA TYR A 84 8.52 10.54 -4.75
C TYR A 84 7.81 9.84 -5.91
N VAL A 85 8.50 8.95 -6.61
CA VAL A 85 7.91 8.14 -7.68
C VAL A 85 7.57 6.77 -7.12
N ILE A 86 6.29 6.42 -7.20
CA ILE A 86 5.74 5.13 -6.78
C ILE A 86 5.15 4.47 -8.01
N GLU A 87 5.56 3.23 -8.24
CA GLU A 87 5.00 2.40 -9.30
C GLU A 87 3.89 1.54 -8.72
N VAL A 88 2.70 1.61 -9.31
CA VAL A 88 1.56 0.76 -8.98
C VAL A 88 1.18 -0.03 -10.21
N ASN A 89 1.30 -1.36 -10.14
CA ASN A 89 1.01 -2.28 -11.25
C ASN A 89 1.72 -1.90 -12.58
N GLY A 90 2.97 -1.42 -12.49
CA GLY A 90 3.76 -1.02 -13.66
C GLY A 90 3.55 0.43 -14.12
N VAL A 91 2.56 1.15 -13.56
CA VAL A 91 2.31 2.57 -13.86
C VAL A 91 3.01 3.45 -12.82
N GLN A 92 3.75 4.46 -13.28
CA GLN A 92 4.51 5.35 -12.40
C GLN A 92 3.73 6.62 -12.04
N TYR A 93 3.58 6.86 -10.75
CA TYR A 93 2.91 8.02 -10.18
C TYR A 93 3.91 8.82 -9.34
N THR A 94 3.93 10.14 -9.55
CA THR A 94 4.79 11.08 -8.84
C THR A 94 3.98 11.87 -7.81
N ALA A 95 4.28 11.65 -6.53
CA ALA A 95 3.81 12.49 -5.44
C ALA A 95 4.72 13.71 -5.30
N ARG A 96 4.22 14.89 -5.69
CA ARG A 96 4.99 16.14 -5.62
C ARG A 96 5.42 16.47 -4.18
N VAL A 97 6.65 16.96 -4.04
CA VAL A 97 7.17 17.48 -2.76
C VAL A 97 7.36 18.97 -2.92
N THR A 98 6.70 19.77 -2.08
CA THR A 98 6.78 21.23 -2.20
C THR A 98 7.99 21.83 -1.51
N THR A 99 8.52 21.22 -0.44
CA THR A 99 9.83 21.53 0.18
C THR A 99 9.93 20.65 1.43
N ASP A 100 11.03 19.91 1.57
CA ASP A 100 11.26 18.87 2.60
C ASP A 100 10.27 17.68 2.62
N PRO A 101 10.68 16.49 3.12
CA PRO A 101 9.76 15.42 3.50
C PRO A 101 8.91 15.90 4.68
N THR A 102 7.96 16.80 4.43
CA THR A 102 7.11 17.37 5.46
C THR A 102 6.45 16.25 6.25
N SER A 103 6.48 16.40 7.57
CA SER A 103 5.80 15.53 8.52
C SER A 103 4.29 15.46 8.28
N GLY A 104 3.72 16.45 7.60
CA GLY A 104 2.30 16.78 7.60
C GLY A 104 1.52 16.37 6.35
N LEU A 105 1.74 15.17 5.80
CA LEU A 105 0.84 14.65 4.76
C LEU A 105 -0.20 13.67 5.29
N ASP A 106 -0.16 13.28 6.57
CA ASP A 106 -1.21 12.46 7.19
C ASP A 106 -1.53 12.75 8.67
N SER A 107 -0.97 13.78 9.35
CA SER A 107 -1.52 14.22 10.65
C SER A 107 -1.03 15.62 11.08
N TYR A 108 -1.98 16.46 11.51
CA TYR A 108 -1.84 17.83 12.03
C TYR A 108 -0.89 18.74 11.25
N ALA A 109 -1.38 19.22 10.09
CA ALA A 109 -0.79 20.35 9.40
C ALA A 109 -0.91 21.61 10.27
N SER A 110 0.19 22.37 10.42
CA SER A 110 0.07 23.79 10.73
C SER A 110 -0.79 24.45 9.64
N THR A 111 -1.43 25.58 9.93
CA THR A 111 -2.36 26.31 9.03
C THR A 111 -1.79 26.63 7.64
N TYR A 112 -0.49 26.41 7.42
CA TYR A 112 0.24 26.73 6.19
C TYR A 112 0.88 25.53 5.48
N ALA A 113 0.68 24.28 5.94
CA ALA A 113 1.27 23.12 5.30
C ALA A 113 0.34 22.54 4.20
N PRO A 114 0.84 22.32 2.97
CA PRO A 114 0.02 21.77 1.89
C PRO A 114 -0.42 20.33 2.21
N MET A 115 -1.73 20.07 2.15
CA MET A 115 -2.29 18.74 2.35
C MET A 115 -2.04 17.84 1.14
N PHE A 116 -1.75 16.56 1.39
CA PHE A 116 -1.63 15.56 0.32
C PHE A 116 -3.02 15.26 -0.22
N SER A 117 -3.22 15.53 -1.50
CA SER A 117 -4.37 15.04 -2.24
C SER A 117 -3.89 14.09 -3.34
N PHE A 118 -4.61 12.99 -3.53
CA PHE A 118 -4.37 12.08 -4.65
C PHE A 118 -4.58 12.77 -6.01
N SER A 119 -5.43 13.81 -6.07
CA SER A 119 -5.62 14.63 -7.28
C SER A 119 -4.37 15.42 -7.68
N HIS A 120 -3.40 15.59 -6.78
CA HIS A 120 -2.14 16.28 -7.07
C HIS A 120 -1.05 15.34 -7.61
N LEU A 121 -1.34 14.06 -7.76
CA LEU A 121 -0.41 13.11 -8.36
C LEU A 121 -0.22 13.40 -9.85
N LEU A 122 0.99 13.12 -10.34
CA LEU A 122 1.26 13.05 -11.76
C LEU A 122 1.46 11.61 -12.15
N VAL A 123 0.89 11.18 -13.28
CA VAL A 123 1.18 9.87 -13.87
C VAL A 123 2.10 10.05 -15.07
N ASN A 124 3.04 9.11 -15.23
CA ASN A 124 3.89 9.03 -16.41
C ASN A 124 3.14 8.29 -17.51
N ASP A 125 2.80 9.01 -18.56
CA ASP A 125 2.11 8.51 -19.75
C ASP A 125 3.07 8.58 -20.93
N ASN A 126 3.70 7.45 -21.26
CA ASN A 126 4.66 7.31 -22.36
C ASN A 126 5.77 8.38 -22.37
N GLY A 127 6.32 8.71 -21.20
CA GLY A 127 7.41 9.68 -21.04
C GLY A 127 6.95 11.11 -20.77
N THR A 128 5.64 11.38 -20.85
CA THR A 128 5.05 12.68 -20.51
C THR A 128 4.36 12.62 -19.16
N LEU A 129 4.62 13.59 -18.28
CA LEU A 129 3.95 13.68 -16.99
C LEU A 129 2.63 14.43 -17.14
N ARG A 130 1.52 13.75 -16.88
CA ARG A 130 0.17 14.33 -16.85
C ARG A 130 -0.44 14.30 -15.45
N ALA A 131 -1.43 15.15 -15.21
CA ALA A 131 -2.25 15.04 -14.01
C ALA A 131 -3.07 13.74 -14.04
N VAL A 132 -3.24 13.11 -12.87
CA VAL A 132 -4.15 11.96 -12.74
C VAL A 132 -5.59 12.41 -12.82
N THR A 133 -6.47 11.56 -13.34
CA THR A 133 -7.91 11.76 -13.22
C THR A 133 -8.43 11.13 -11.93
N GLU A 134 -9.56 11.61 -11.42
CA GLU A 134 -10.14 11.09 -10.17
C GLU A 134 -10.48 9.59 -10.28
N SER A 135 -10.94 9.14 -11.44
CA SER A 135 -11.21 7.72 -11.72
C SER A 135 -10.00 6.80 -11.57
N GLU A 136 -8.77 7.31 -11.79
CA GLU A 136 -7.54 6.51 -11.72
C GLU A 136 -7.08 6.28 -10.28
N VAL A 137 -7.43 7.20 -9.38
CA VAL A 137 -6.90 7.24 -8.02
C VAL A 137 -7.97 7.12 -6.94
N SER A 138 -9.26 7.05 -7.31
CA SER A 138 -10.38 6.93 -6.38
C SER A 138 -10.50 5.54 -5.74
N HIS A 139 -9.87 4.51 -6.31
CA HIS A 139 -9.98 3.16 -5.80
C HIS A 139 -9.37 3.05 -4.37
N PRO A 140 -10.13 2.63 -3.34
CA PRO A 140 -9.64 2.62 -1.96
C PRO A 140 -8.36 1.79 -1.75
N GLU A 141 -8.29 0.62 -2.39
CA GLU A 141 -7.08 -0.23 -2.30
C GLU A 141 -5.85 0.41 -2.95
N PHE A 142 -6.01 1.13 -4.08
CA PHE A 142 -4.92 1.88 -4.70
C PHE A 142 -4.38 2.92 -3.71
N GLN A 143 -5.28 3.72 -3.12
CA GLN A 143 -4.92 4.75 -2.15
C GLN A 143 -4.18 4.17 -0.94
N ARG A 144 -4.68 3.03 -0.42
CA ARG A 144 -4.09 2.32 0.71
C ARG A 144 -2.65 1.89 0.42
N VAL A 145 -2.42 1.16 -0.67
CA VAL A 145 -1.08 0.64 -0.98
C VAL A 145 -0.10 1.75 -1.37
N PHE A 146 -0.59 2.77 -2.07
CA PHE A 146 0.19 3.94 -2.45
C PHE A 146 0.66 4.71 -1.22
N LYS A 147 -0.26 5.03 -0.29
CA LYS A 147 0.07 5.72 0.97
C LYS A 147 1.03 4.90 1.82
N ALA A 148 0.81 3.59 1.95
CA ALA A 148 1.69 2.72 2.73
C ALA A 148 3.14 2.79 2.20
N CYS A 149 3.31 2.71 0.88
CA CYS A 149 4.62 2.81 0.25
C CYS A 149 5.26 4.20 0.42
N LEU A 150 4.48 5.26 0.18
CA LEU A 150 4.92 6.65 0.30
C LEU A 150 5.40 6.99 1.72
N ASN A 151 4.60 6.61 2.72
CA ASN A 151 4.86 6.94 4.12
C ASN A 151 6.03 6.15 4.69
N ALA A 152 6.19 4.89 4.28
CA ALA A 152 7.36 4.10 4.64
C ALA A 152 8.64 4.79 4.15
N ARG A 153 8.69 5.20 2.87
CA ARG A 153 9.86 5.88 2.30
C ARG A 153 10.14 7.21 2.99
N ARG A 154 9.11 8.03 3.25
CA ARG A 154 9.26 9.31 3.95
C ARG A 154 9.79 9.15 5.37
N ARG A 155 9.37 8.10 6.08
CA ARG A 155 9.89 7.79 7.42
C ARG A 155 11.38 7.49 7.34
N SER A 156 11.81 6.66 6.39
CA SER A 156 13.24 6.36 6.18
C SER A 156 14.05 7.61 5.84
N ASP A 157 13.57 8.46 4.93
CA ASP A 157 14.25 9.71 4.55
C ASP A 157 14.39 10.67 5.74
N ARG A 158 13.35 10.80 6.59
CA ARG A 158 13.42 11.63 7.82
C ARG A 158 14.44 11.11 8.83
N VAL A 159 14.50 9.80 9.01
CA VAL A 159 15.51 9.18 9.89
C VAL A 159 16.91 9.43 9.35
N ALA A 160 17.12 9.29 8.05
CA ALA A 160 18.40 9.58 7.41
C ALA A 160 18.79 11.07 7.54
N GLN A 161 17.86 11.99 7.32
CA GLN A 161 18.08 13.43 7.49
C GLN A 161 18.44 13.77 8.94
N ARG A 162 17.67 13.25 9.91
CA ARG A 162 17.96 13.45 11.34
C ARG A 162 19.30 12.84 11.74
N HIS A 163 19.64 11.66 11.22
CA HIS A 163 20.94 11.04 11.47
C HIS A 163 22.09 11.87 10.88
N ASN A 164 21.90 12.45 9.69
CA ASN A 164 22.90 13.33 9.08
C ASN A 164 23.05 14.66 9.85
N LEU A 165 21.95 15.22 10.36
CA LEU A 165 21.98 16.40 11.24
C LEU A 165 22.56 16.09 12.63
N ASN A 166 22.42 14.85 13.10
CA ASN A 166 22.97 14.36 14.37
C ASN A 166 24.37 13.73 14.23
N ARG A 167 24.95 13.67 13.02
CA ARG A 167 26.38 13.43 12.88
C ARG A 167 27.08 14.68 13.39
N TRP A 168 27.38 14.69 14.69
CA TRP A 168 28.43 15.44 15.38
C TRP A 168 29.12 16.44 14.45
N ASN A 169 28.81 17.72 14.67
CA ASN A 169 29.13 18.81 13.76
C ASN A 169 30.64 19.01 13.56
N SER A 170 31.48 18.33 14.36
CA SER A 170 32.91 18.21 14.11
C SER A 170 33.52 17.00 14.83
N ARG A 171 34.71 16.58 14.36
CA ARG A 171 35.58 15.63 15.07
C ARG A 171 35.84 16.05 16.53
N HIS A 172 35.91 17.37 16.76
CA HIS A 172 36.12 17.96 18.08
C HIS A 172 34.96 17.67 19.04
N GLU A 173 33.71 17.75 18.57
CA GLU A 173 32.54 17.42 19.39
C GLU A 173 32.60 15.95 19.84
N CYS A 174 33.01 15.05 18.94
CA CYS A 174 33.21 13.61 19.16
C CYS A 174 34.30 13.31 20.20
N GLU A 175 35.39 14.07 20.18
CA GLU A 175 36.46 14.01 21.18
C GLU A 175 36.00 14.56 22.54
N GLN A 176 35.26 15.66 22.57
CA GLN A 176 34.74 16.27 23.81
C GLN A 176 33.76 15.37 24.58
N TYR A 177 32.92 14.60 23.89
CA TYR A 177 32.04 13.65 24.57
C TYR A 177 32.76 12.40 25.07
N LYS A 178 33.79 11.92 24.35
CA LYS A 178 34.67 10.85 24.86
C LYS A 178 35.41 11.30 26.12
N LEU A 179 35.88 12.55 26.15
CA LEU A 179 36.47 13.16 27.33
C LEU A 179 35.46 13.33 28.48
N LYS A 180 34.22 13.74 28.19
CA LYS A 180 33.16 13.91 29.21
C LYS A 180 32.59 12.60 29.78
N LYS A 181 32.70 11.48 29.05
CA LYS A 181 32.16 10.18 29.49
C LYS A 181 33.17 9.25 30.15
N ASN A 182 34.44 9.63 30.19
CA ASN A 182 35.45 8.87 30.91
C ASN A 182 35.76 9.63 32.21
N ASN A 183 35.44 9.03 33.35
CA ASN A 183 35.93 9.55 34.65
C ASN A 183 37.44 9.34 34.81
N THR A 184 38.12 8.82 33.81
CA THR A 184 39.51 8.36 33.86
C THR A 184 40.32 9.03 32.75
N ASP A 185 41.45 9.62 33.08
CA ASP A 185 42.38 10.17 32.08
C ASP A 185 43.17 9.06 31.35
N ALA A 186 43.96 9.45 30.34
CA ALA A 186 44.78 8.54 29.53
C ALA A 186 45.89 7.81 30.32
N PHE A 187 46.11 8.17 31.59
CA PHE A 187 47.06 7.54 32.50
C PHE A 187 46.38 6.68 33.57
N GLY A 188 45.06 6.48 33.48
CA GLY A 188 44.31 5.63 34.39
C GLY A 188 43.87 6.32 35.69
N THR A 189 44.00 7.63 35.79
CA THR A 189 43.61 8.40 36.98
C THR A 189 42.11 8.70 36.94
N THR A 190 41.33 8.12 37.88
CA THR A 190 39.90 8.43 38.00
C THR A 190 39.65 9.67 38.86
N PHE A 191 38.97 10.68 38.29
CA PHE A 191 38.51 11.85 39.05
C PHE A 191 37.25 11.47 39.86
N LYS A 192 37.26 11.75 41.16
CA LYS A 192 36.12 11.54 42.07
C LYS A 192 35.07 12.64 41.93
#